data_AF-A0A538H8V3-F1
#
_entry.id   AF-A0A538H8V3-F1
#
_cell.length_a   1.000
_cell.length_b   1.000
_cell.length_c   1.000
_cell.angle_alpha   90.00
_cell.angle_beta   90.00
_cell.angle_gamma   90.00
#
_symmetry.space_group_name_H-M   'P 1'
#
loop_
_entity.id
_entity.type
_entity.pdbx_description
1 polymer ?
#
loop_
_entity_poly.entity_id
_entity_poly.type
_entity_poly.pdbx_seq_one_letter_code
_entity_poly.pdbx_strand_id
1 'polypeptide(L)'
;MRSFVDRLAEARIGSTYNQYADSPLRRRRLADYLDARRDAPILLVGEAAGYRGARVSGLAFTSERQLTGRDPAEATATIVHRVLDALGLAEDVLLWNVVPTHPGTSSSNRPPTRAEVAAAEPFLAELARGRRVVAVGRLAAAVTGAAHVRHPSHGGAVAFEAGLRALTHADTPVRVSA
;
A
#
# COMPACT_ATOMS: atom_id res chain seq x y z
N MET A 1 3.96 16.76 -1.68
CA MET A 1 4.43 15.41 -1.29
C MET A 1 5.95 15.21 -1.42
N ARG A 2 6.70 16.05 -2.15
CA ARG A 2 8.18 15.94 -2.25
C ARG A 2 8.92 15.83 -0.90
N SER A 3 8.62 16.70 0.07
CA SER A 3 9.23 16.64 1.40
C SER A 3 8.93 15.35 2.19
N PHE A 4 7.82 14.67 1.90
CA PHE A 4 7.52 13.35 2.47
C PHE A 4 8.41 12.28 1.87
N VAL A 5 8.55 12.29 0.55
CA VAL A 5 9.37 11.31 -0.20
C VAL A 5 10.84 11.47 0.13
N ASP A 6 11.35 12.70 0.27
CA ASP A 6 12.75 12.94 0.62
C ASP A 6 13.06 12.40 2.02
N ARG A 7 12.20 12.68 3.01
CA ARG A 7 12.33 12.08 4.36
C ARG A 7 12.30 10.56 4.32
N LEU A 8 11.44 9.96 3.49
CA LEU A 8 11.38 8.50 3.36
C LEU A 8 12.64 7.93 2.68
N ALA A 9 13.20 8.64 1.70
CA ALA A 9 14.42 8.24 1.03
C ALA A 9 15.64 8.29 1.96
N GLU A 10 15.66 9.21 2.92
CA GLU A 10 16.72 9.35 3.93
C GLU A 10 16.50 8.45 5.15
N ALA A 11 15.28 7.94 5.34
CA ALA A 11 14.93 7.15 6.52
C ALA A 11 15.68 5.82 6.60
N ARG A 12 16.09 5.48 7.82
CA ARG A 12 16.58 4.15 8.20
C ARG A 12 15.48 3.38 8.93
N ILE A 13 14.86 2.43 8.24
CA ILE A 13 13.82 1.57 8.80
C ILE A 13 14.45 0.19 9.07
N GLY A 14 15.07 0.03 10.24
CA GLY A 14 15.78 -1.19 10.63
C GLY A 14 16.80 -1.66 9.60
N SER A 15 16.77 -2.95 9.24
CA SER A 15 17.65 -3.55 8.23
C SER A 15 16.97 -3.74 6.87
N THR A 16 15.84 -3.07 6.66
CA THR A 16 15.13 -3.13 5.38
C THR A 16 15.93 -2.51 4.25
N TYR A 17 15.73 -3.01 3.03
CA TYR A 17 16.20 -2.34 1.83
C TYR A 17 15.30 -1.14 1.53
N ASN A 18 15.87 0.06 1.63
CA ASN A 18 15.16 1.29 1.26
C ASN A 18 15.26 1.52 -0.26
N GLN A 19 14.23 1.10 -1.00
CA GLN A 19 14.19 1.24 -2.45
C GLN A 19 14.19 2.70 -2.95
N TYR A 20 13.97 3.69 -2.07
CA TYR A 20 13.93 5.11 -2.42
C TYR A 20 15.29 5.81 -2.25
N ALA A 21 16.20 5.25 -1.44
CA ALA A 21 17.46 5.89 -1.04
C ALA A 21 18.32 6.33 -2.24
N ASP A 22 18.43 5.53 -3.30
CA ASP A 22 19.26 5.84 -4.47
C ASP A 22 18.49 5.69 -5.79
N SER A 23 17.18 6.00 -5.79
CA SER A 23 16.34 5.82 -6.97
C SER A 23 15.50 7.04 -7.29
N PRO A 24 16.00 7.95 -8.16
CA PRO A 24 15.21 9.09 -8.64
C PRO A 24 13.89 8.66 -9.28
N LEU A 25 13.89 7.53 -10.00
CA LEU A 25 12.68 6.96 -10.61
C LEU A 25 11.61 6.61 -9.56
N ARG A 26 11.97 5.85 -8.52
CA ARG A 26 10.99 5.43 -7.49
C ARG A 26 10.52 6.60 -6.66
N ARG A 27 11.41 7.56 -6.35
CA ARG A 27 11.03 8.81 -5.68
C ARG A 27 10.01 9.59 -6.50
N ARG A 28 10.26 9.78 -7.80
CA ARG A 28 9.32 10.44 -8.71
C ARG A 28 7.98 9.70 -8.76
N ARG A 29 7.99 8.39 -9.00
CA ARG A 29 6.77 7.57 -9.04
C ARG A 29 5.95 7.71 -7.75
N LEU A 30 6.62 7.64 -6.61
CA LEU A 30 5.95 7.80 -5.31
C LEU A 30 5.37 9.21 -5.14
N ALA A 31 6.12 10.25 -5.49
CA ALA A 31 5.64 11.63 -5.41
C ALA A 31 4.41 11.85 -6.31
N ASP A 32 4.49 11.42 -7.57
CA ASP A 32 3.41 11.53 -8.55
C ASP A 32 2.15 10.77 -8.06
N TYR A 33 2.34 9.55 -7.51
CA TYR A 33 1.23 8.76 -6.96
C TYR A 33 0.59 9.39 -5.72
N LEU A 34 1.39 9.86 -4.76
CA LEU A 34 0.88 10.52 -3.56
C LEU A 34 0.15 11.84 -3.89
N ASP A 35 0.62 12.57 -4.90
CA ASP A 35 -0.04 13.79 -5.37
C ASP A 35 -1.36 13.46 -6.09
N ALA A 36 -1.39 12.42 -6.93
CA ALA A 36 -2.62 11.97 -7.61
C ALA A 36 -3.69 11.45 -6.63
N ARG A 37 -3.28 10.84 -5.51
CA ARG A 37 -4.18 10.28 -4.47
C ARG A 37 -4.26 11.14 -3.21
N ARG A 38 -3.95 12.44 -3.33
CA ARG A 38 -3.98 13.39 -2.22
C ARG A 38 -5.35 13.47 -1.53
N ASP A 39 -6.43 13.35 -2.29
CA ASP A 39 -7.79 13.50 -1.77
C ASP A 39 -8.51 12.16 -1.63
N ALA A 40 -7.82 11.04 -1.88
CA ALA A 40 -8.37 9.70 -1.72
C ALA A 40 -8.83 9.49 -0.26
N PRO A 41 -10.13 9.25 -0.02
CA PRO A 41 -10.70 9.15 1.34
C PRO A 41 -10.27 7.88 2.08
N ILE A 42 -9.83 6.85 1.35
CA ILE A 42 -9.47 5.55 1.93
C ILE A 42 -7.96 5.35 1.86
N LEU A 43 -7.37 4.89 2.95
CA LEU A 43 -5.99 4.39 3.01
C LEU A 43 -6.01 2.87 3.18
N LEU A 44 -5.64 2.13 2.14
CA LEU A 44 -5.53 0.67 2.19
C LEU A 44 -4.09 0.28 2.55
N VAL A 45 -3.90 -0.35 3.71
CA VAL A 45 -2.59 -0.58 4.33
C VAL A 45 -2.20 -2.06 4.30
N GLY A 46 -1.12 -2.39 3.60
CA GLY A 46 -0.48 -3.70 3.61
C GLY A 46 0.60 -3.85 4.66
N GLU A 47 1.24 -5.02 4.71
CA GLU A 47 2.29 -5.33 5.68
C GLU A 47 3.61 -4.61 5.34
N ALA A 48 4.21 -4.94 4.19
CA ALA A 48 5.51 -4.43 3.80
C ALA A 48 5.73 -4.50 2.28
N ALA A 49 6.77 -3.84 1.79
CA ALA A 49 7.12 -3.93 0.37
C ALA A 49 7.59 -5.36 0.01
N GLY A 50 6.96 -5.98 -1.00
CA GLY A 50 7.36 -7.29 -1.52
C GLY A 50 8.53 -7.23 -2.50
N TYR A 51 9.39 -8.27 -2.54
CA TYR A 51 10.62 -8.29 -3.35
C TYR A 51 10.39 -8.15 -4.86
N ARG A 52 9.24 -8.61 -5.38
CA ARG A 52 8.81 -8.49 -6.80
C ARG A 52 7.84 -7.33 -7.06
N GLY A 53 7.36 -6.66 -6.01
CA GLY A 53 6.36 -5.61 -6.09
C GLY A 53 6.95 -4.25 -5.77
N ALA A 54 6.49 -3.68 -4.66
CA ALA A 54 6.84 -2.34 -4.19
C ALA A 54 8.36 -2.09 -4.03
N ARG A 55 9.16 -3.13 -3.76
CA ARG A 55 10.63 -3.02 -3.75
C ARG A 55 11.16 -2.54 -5.11
N VAL A 56 10.57 -3.02 -6.20
CA VAL A 56 10.99 -2.71 -7.58
C VAL A 56 10.25 -1.49 -8.09
N SER A 57 8.92 -1.43 -7.93
CA SER A 57 8.08 -0.36 -8.47
C SER A 57 8.16 0.95 -7.70
N GLY A 58 8.42 0.87 -6.39
CA GLY A 58 8.33 1.99 -5.46
C GLY A 58 6.92 2.24 -4.90
N LEU A 59 5.90 1.47 -5.30
CA LEU A 59 4.50 1.71 -4.93
C LEU A 59 3.89 0.48 -4.26
N ALA A 60 3.18 0.68 -3.14
CA ALA A 60 2.49 -0.39 -2.42
C ALA A 60 1.48 -1.11 -3.33
N PHE A 61 1.36 -2.42 -3.16
CA PHE A 61 0.47 -3.28 -3.95
C PHE A 61 0.60 -3.11 -5.48
N THR A 62 1.77 -2.70 -5.97
CA THR A 62 1.97 -2.39 -7.39
C THR A 62 3.29 -3.02 -7.83
N SER A 63 3.26 -3.83 -8.89
CA SER A 63 4.48 -4.35 -9.54
C SER A 63 4.77 -3.57 -10.82
N GLU A 64 5.96 -3.74 -11.42
CA GLU A 64 6.30 -3.05 -12.68
C GLU A 64 5.25 -3.30 -13.77
N ARG A 65 4.63 -4.49 -13.82
CA ARG A 65 3.57 -4.79 -14.78
C ARG A 65 2.42 -3.77 -14.73
N GLN A 66 1.99 -3.35 -13.55
CA GLN A 66 0.91 -2.37 -13.42
C GLN A 66 1.31 -0.99 -13.97
N LEU A 67 2.61 -0.70 -14.07
CA LEU A 67 3.13 0.57 -14.56
C LEU A 67 3.49 0.53 -16.05
N THR A 68 3.98 -0.60 -16.56
CA THR A 68 4.57 -0.71 -17.91
C THR A 68 3.82 -1.64 -18.86
N GLY A 69 2.95 -2.49 -18.33
CA GLY A 69 2.24 -3.55 -19.05
C GLY A 69 3.10 -4.75 -19.48
N ARG A 70 4.43 -4.71 -19.32
CA ARG A 70 5.35 -5.66 -19.96
C ARG A 70 6.19 -6.51 -19.00
N ASP A 71 6.24 -6.15 -17.72
CA ASP A 71 7.12 -6.77 -16.73
C ASP A 71 6.46 -7.92 -15.92
N PRO A 72 7.22 -8.65 -15.09
CA PRO A 72 6.68 -9.69 -14.21
C PRO A 72 5.62 -9.12 -13.24
N ALA A 73 4.53 -9.85 -13.10
CA ALA A 73 3.46 -9.50 -12.18
C ALA A 73 3.74 -10.05 -10.77
N GLU A 74 3.43 -9.26 -9.75
CA GLU A 74 3.17 -9.81 -8.41
C GLU A 74 1.69 -10.18 -8.29
N ALA A 75 1.38 -11.42 -7.90
CA ALA A 75 0.00 -11.91 -7.82
C ALA A 75 -0.90 -11.05 -6.93
N THR A 76 -0.40 -10.64 -5.75
CA THR A 76 -1.09 -9.74 -4.82
C THR A 76 -1.40 -8.40 -5.48
N ALA A 77 -0.43 -7.77 -6.16
CA ALA A 77 -0.64 -6.51 -6.85
C ALA A 77 -1.73 -6.62 -7.93
N THR A 78 -1.68 -7.66 -8.76
CA THR A 78 -2.69 -7.93 -9.78
C THR A 78 -4.09 -8.07 -9.19
N ILE A 79 -4.23 -8.80 -8.08
CA ILE A 79 -5.53 -9.00 -7.44
C ILE A 79 -6.05 -7.69 -6.85
N VAL A 80 -5.22 -6.92 -6.14
CA VAL A 80 -5.62 -5.65 -5.52
C VAL A 80 -6.12 -4.66 -6.56
N HIS A 81 -5.33 -4.40 -7.61
CA HIS A 81 -5.72 -3.47 -8.68
C HIS A 81 -7.01 -3.91 -9.37
N ARG A 82 -7.13 -5.18 -9.76
CA ARG A 82 -8.35 -5.72 -10.38
C ARG A 82 -9.59 -5.53 -9.50
N VAL A 83 -9.46 -5.75 -8.20
CA VAL A 83 -10.58 -5.60 -7.27
C VAL A 83 -10.94 -4.13 -7.07
N LEU A 84 -9.96 -3.23 -6.98
CA LEU A 84 -10.23 -1.79 -6.91
C LEU A 84 -10.97 -1.30 -8.16
N ASP A 85 -10.55 -1.73 -9.34
CA ASP A 85 -11.22 -1.40 -10.61
C ASP A 85 -12.66 -1.95 -10.62
N ALA A 86 -12.84 -3.22 -10.24
CA ALA A 86 -14.15 -3.87 -10.22
C ALA A 86 -15.14 -3.24 -9.23
N LEU A 87 -14.63 -2.59 -8.18
CA LEU A 87 -15.44 -1.87 -7.19
C LEU A 87 -15.57 -0.37 -7.48
N GLY A 88 -14.95 0.14 -8.56
CA GLY A 88 -14.92 1.57 -8.86
C GLY A 88 -14.14 2.40 -7.84
N LEU A 89 -13.24 1.77 -7.08
CA LEU A 89 -12.46 2.39 -5.99
C LEU A 89 -11.06 2.82 -6.44
N ALA A 90 -10.72 2.62 -7.71
CA ALA A 90 -9.36 2.82 -8.22
C ALA A 90 -8.80 4.17 -7.79
N GLU A 91 -9.55 5.27 -7.94
CA GLU A 91 -9.10 6.63 -7.60
C GLU A 91 -9.35 7.05 -6.15
N ASP A 92 -10.26 6.38 -5.44
CA ASP A 92 -10.66 6.74 -4.06
C ASP A 92 -9.79 6.09 -2.99
N VAL A 93 -8.82 5.26 -3.40
CA VAL A 93 -7.94 4.52 -2.49
C VAL A 93 -6.48 4.96 -2.66
N LEU A 94 -5.85 5.35 -1.56
CA LEU A 94 -4.40 5.42 -1.45
C LEU A 94 -3.86 4.07 -0.95
N LEU A 95 -2.95 3.46 -1.70
CA LEU A 95 -2.28 2.21 -1.33
C LEU A 95 -1.00 2.52 -0.54
N TRP A 96 -0.84 1.90 0.63
CA TRP A 96 0.34 2.04 1.46
C TRP A 96 0.72 0.74 2.18
N ASN A 97 1.89 0.71 2.82
CA ASN A 97 2.34 -0.40 3.68
C ASN A 97 2.69 0.12 5.07
N VAL A 98 2.48 -0.71 6.10
CA VAL A 98 3.00 -0.43 7.46
C VAL A 98 4.50 -0.18 7.39
N VAL A 99 5.26 -1.08 6.74
CA VAL A 99 6.68 -0.88 6.46
C VAL A 99 6.84 -0.55 4.97
N PRO A 100 7.07 0.72 4.60
CA PRO A 100 7.12 1.14 3.19
C PRO A 100 8.37 0.65 2.46
N THR A 101 9.38 0.20 3.19
CA THR A 101 10.62 -0.38 2.65
C THR A 101 10.57 -1.91 2.65
N HIS A 102 11.55 -2.57 2.03
CA HIS A 102 11.52 -4.03 1.85
C HIS A 102 12.25 -4.79 2.95
N PRO A 103 11.55 -5.52 3.84
CA PRO A 103 12.16 -6.50 4.72
C PRO A 103 12.42 -7.80 3.94
N GLY A 104 13.67 -8.10 3.65
CA GLY A 104 14.04 -9.33 2.96
C GLY A 104 15.33 -9.21 2.17
N THR A 105 15.45 -10.04 1.15
CA THR A 105 16.58 -10.07 0.21
C THR A 105 16.11 -9.69 -1.19
N SER A 106 17.01 -9.69 -2.17
CA SER A 106 16.61 -9.46 -3.57
C SER A 106 15.65 -10.52 -4.12
N SER A 107 15.53 -11.69 -3.48
CA SER A 107 14.75 -12.84 -3.97
C SER A 107 13.76 -13.42 -2.95
N SER A 108 13.66 -12.86 -1.74
CA SER A 108 12.76 -13.37 -0.69
C SER A 108 12.20 -12.26 0.19
N ASN A 109 11.00 -12.49 0.71
CA ASN A 109 10.41 -11.64 1.75
C ASN A 109 10.74 -12.20 3.14
N ARG A 110 10.78 -11.34 4.16
CA ARG A 110 10.64 -11.71 5.57
C ARG A 110 9.58 -10.82 6.24
N PRO A 111 8.96 -11.28 7.34
CA PRO A 111 8.13 -10.39 8.14
C PRO A 111 8.93 -9.20 8.68
N PRO A 112 8.32 -8.00 8.79
CA PRO A 112 8.96 -6.86 9.44
C PRO A 112 9.09 -7.10 10.95
N THR A 113 10.15 -6.56 11.54
CA THR A 113 10.35 -6.56 12.99
C THR A 113 9.52 -5.46 13.66
N ARG A 114 9.33 -5.56 14.98
CA ARG A 114 8.67 -4.48 15.76
C ARG A 114 9.40 -3.15 15.65
N ALA A 115 10.73 -3.16 15.63
CA ALA A 115 11.53 -1.94 15.48
C ALA A 115 11.34 -1.29 14.11
N GLU A 116 11.18 -2.08 13.05
CA GLU A 116 10.90 -1.59 11.70
C GLU A 116 9.50 -1.01 11.58
N VAL A 117 8.51 -1.65 12.20
CA VAL A 117 7.15 -1.10 12.31
C VAL A 117 7.18 0.24 13.05
N ALA A 118 7.86 0.32 14.19
CA ALA A 118 7.97 1.55 14.96
C ALA A 118 8.69 2.67 14.19
N ALA A 119 9.78 2.35 13.47
CA ALA A 119 10.51 3.32 12.67
C ALA A 119 9.72 3.82 11.44
N ALA A 120 8.75 3.04 10.95
CA ALA A 120 7.90 3.40 9.83
C ALA A 120 6.63 4.18 10.23
N GLU A 121 6.25 4.13 11.50
CA GLU A 121 5.00 4.72 12.03
C GLU A 121 4.77 6.19 11.61
N PRO A 122 5.77 7.10 11.66
CA PRO A 122 5.54 8.50 11.34
C PRO A 122 5.03 8.72 9.91
N PHE A 123 5.47 7.87 8.96
CA PHE A 123 5.03 7.94 7.57
C PHE A 123 3.59 7.45 7.40
N LEU A 124 3.23 6.38 8.10
CA LEU A 124 1.87 5.85 8.08
C LEU A 124 0.90 6.84 8.75
N ALA A 125 1.24 7.38 9.92
CA ALA A 125 0.41 8.33 10.64
C ALA A 125 0.14 9.60 9.82
N GLU A 126 1.13 10.08 9.08
CA GLU A 126 0.97 11.25 8.21
C GLU A 126 -0.01 11.00 7.06
N LEU A 127 0.05 9.83 6.41
CA LEU A 127 -0.88 9.48 5.33
C LEU A 127 -2.26 9.10 5.87
N ALA A 128 -2.36 8.55 7.07
CA ALA A 128 -3.63 8.16 7.69
C ALA A 128 -4.49 9.37 8.12
N ARG A 129 -3.88 10.54 8.33
CA ARG A 129 -4.61 11.75 8.73
C ARG A 129 -5.73 12.09 7.74
N GLY A 130 -6.95 12.19 8.27
CA GLY A 130 -8.14 12.55 7.50
C GLY A 130 -8.67 11.44 6.58
N ARG A 131 -8.12 10.21 6.66
CA ARG A 131 -8.53 9.08 5.83
C ARG A 131 -9.13 7.97 6.68
N ARG A 132 -10.05 7.23 6.08
CA ARG A 132 -10.49 5.94 6.61
C ARG A 132 -9.44 4.88 6.32
N VAL A 133 -8.85 4.30 7.35
CA VAL A 133 -7.85 3.24 7.20
C VAL A 133 -8.53 1.88 7.07
N VAL A 134 -8.09 1.08 6.10
CA VAL A 134 -8.47 -0.33 5.95
C VAL A 134 -7.20 -1.16 5.91
N ALA A 135 -7.07 -2.10 6.83
CA ALA A 135 -5.90 -2.99 6.89
C ALA A 135 -6.06 -4.22 5.97
N VAL A 136 -4.97 -4.64 5.35
CA VAL A 136 -4.90 -5.87 4.53
C VAL A 136 -4.05 -6.90 5.27
N GLY A 137 -4.70 -7.90 5.85
CA GLY A 137 -4.05 -8.92 6.66
C GLY A 137 -3.85 -8.52 8.13
N ARG A 138 -3.40 -9.50 8.92
CA ARG A 138 -3.41 -9.42 10.39
C ARG A 138 -2.37 -8.44 10.96
N LEU A 139 -1.19 -8.35 10.35
CA LEU A 139 -0.15 -7.44 10.84
C LEU A 139 -0.58 -5.99 10.69
N ALA A 140 -1.06 -5.61 9.50
CA ALA A 140 -1.58 -4.27 9.28
C ALA A 140 -2.74 -3.95 10.24
N ALA A 141 -3.63 -4.90 10.48
CA ALA A 141 -4.75 -4.74 11.42
C ALA A 141 -4.27 -4.49 12.86
N ALA A 142 -3.28 -5.26 13.32
CA ALA A 142 -2.72 -5.12 14.66
C ALA A 142 -2.01 -3.78 14.86
N VAL A 143 -1.36 -3.25 13.81
CA VAL A 143 -0.62 -1.98 13.89
C VAL A 143 -1.54 -0.78 13.80
N THR A 144 -2.55 -0.82 12.93
CA THR A 144 -3.45 0.33 12.71
C THR A 144 -4.64 0.34 13.67
N GLY A 145 -5.00 -0.80 14.25
CA GLY A 145 -6.26 -0.98 14.97
C GLY A 145 -7.51 -0.89 14.08
N ALA A 146 -7.33 -0.83 12.75
CA ALA A 146 -8.42 -0.60 11.81
C ALA A 146 -9.20 -1.88 11.48
N ALA A 147 -10.39 -1.69 10.90
CA ALA A 147 -11.08 -2.77 10.22
C ALA A 147 -10.18 -3.37 9.14
N HIS A 148 -10.23 -4.70 8.97
CA HIS A 148 -9.30 -5.39 8.10
C HIS A 148 -9.98 -6.40 7.17
N VAL A 149 -9.35 -6.61 6.02
CA VAL A 149 -9.71 -7.62 5.04
C VAL A 149 -8.67 -8.73 5.01
N ARG A 150 -9.06 -9.92 4.56
CA ARG A 150 -8.12 -11.02 4.35
C ARG A 150 -7.12 -10.63 3.25
N HIS A 151 -5.83 -10.88 3.48
CA HIS A 151 -4.80 -10.65 2.47
C HIS A 151 -5.05 -11.53 1.22
N PRO A 152 -4.88 -11.03 -0.01
CA PRO A 152 -5.26 -11.72 -1.25
C PRO A 152 -4.41 -12.95 -1.62
N SER A 153 -3.24 -13.12 -1.00
CA SER A 153 -2.36 -14.28 -1.23
C SER A 153 -2.95 -15.60 -0.68
N HIS A 154 -2.39 -16.74 -1.11
CA HIS A 154 -2.75 -18.09 -0.65
C HIS A 154 -4.27 -18.37 -0.71
N GLY A 155 -4.88 -18.11 -1.88
CA GLY A 155 -6.33 -18.26 -2.07
C GLY A 155 -7.17 -17.17 -1.38
N GLY A 156 -6.57 -16.03 -1.07
CA GLY A 156 -7.17 -14.87 -0.39
C GLY A 156 -8.14 -14.03 -1.21
N ALA A 157 -8.06 -14.11 -2.54
CA ALA A 157 -8.67 -13.16 -3.46
C ALA A 157 -10.17 -12.93 -3.23
N VAL A 158 -10.96 -14.00 -3.12
CA VAL A 158 -12.43 -13.90 -2.96
C VAL A 158 -12.81 -13.23 -1.64
N ALA A 159 -12.13 -13.60 -0.55
CA ALA A 159 -12.38 -13.02 0.77
C ALA A 159 -11.89 -11.57 0.87
N PHE A 160 -10.80 -11.24 0.17
CA PHE A 160 -10.31 -9.86 0.04
C PHE A 160 -11.37 -8.97 -0.63
N GLU A 161 -11.89 -9.39 -1.78
CA GLU A 161 -12.91 -8.65 -2.53
C GLU A 161 -14.20 -8.48 -1.73
N ALA A 162 -14.73 -9.57 -1.16
CA ALA A 162 -15.94 -9.52 -0.36
C ALA A 162 -15.79 -8.60 0.86
N GLY A 163 -14.66 -8.68 1.55
CA GLY A 163 -14.36 -7.82 2.71
C GLY A 163 -14.23 -6.36 2.31
N LEU A 164 -13.53 -6.06 1.21
CA LEU A 164 -13.35 -4.69 0.77
C LEU A 164 -14.68 -4.07 0.35
N ARG A 165 -15.51 -4.79 -0.41
CA ARG A 165 -16.87 -4.38 -0.78
C ARG A 165 -17.71 -4.06 0.46
N ALA A 166 -17.70 -4.94 1.46
CA ALA A 166 -18.48 -4.73 2.68
C ALA A 166 -18.04 -3.47 3.44
N LEU A 167 -16.73 -3.23 3.52
CA LEU A 167 -16.21 -2.06 4.23
C LEU A 167 -16.48 -0.76 3.47
N THR A 168 -16.35 -0.72 2.15
CA THR A 168 -16.50 0.53 1.39
C THR A 168 -17.94 0.91 1.05
N HIS A 169 -18.85 -0.06 0.91
CA HIS A 169 -20.28 0.23 0.67
C HIS A 169 -21.04 0.69 1.91
N ALA A 170 -20.56 0.38 3.12
CA ALA A 170 -21.23 0.79 4.36
C ALA A 170 -21.26 2.31 4.60
N ASP A 171 -20.46 3.09 3.85
CA ASP A 171 -20.27 4.53 4.05
C ASP A 171 -20.63 5.40 2.83
N THR A 172 -21.22 4.86 1.75
CA THR A 172 -21.65 5.70 0.63
C THR A 172 -22.92 6.46 1.03
N PRO A 173 -22.91 7.80 1.22
CA PRO A 173 -24.15 8.54 1.31
C PRO A 173 -24.84 8.36 -0.04
N VAL A 174 -26.12 8.00 -0.03
CA VAL A 174 -26.97 8.09 -1.22
C VAL A 174 -26.81 9.52 -1.74
N ARG A 175 -26.11 9.68 -2.87
CA ARG A 175 -26.14 10.94 -3.60
C ARG A 175 -27.55 11.06 -4.16
N VAL A 176 -28.42 11.73 -3.40
CA VAL A 176 -29.72 12.16 -3.91
C VAL A 176 -29.40 13.22 -4.95
N SER A 177 -29.48 12.84 -6.22
CA SER A 177 -29.51 13.78 -7.33
C SER A 177 -30.75 14.66 -7.15
N ALA A 178 -30.53 15.96 -6.92
CA ALA A 178 -31.55 16.98 -7.07
C ALA A 178 -31.77 17.29 -8.55
#